data_AF-A0A3D1Z9Y5-F1
#
_entry.id   AF-A0A3D1Z9Y5-F1
#
_cell.length_a   1.000
_cell.length_b   1.000
_cell.length_c   1.000
_cell.angle_alpha   90.00
_cell.angle_beta   90.00
_cell.angle_gamma   90.00
#
_symmetry.space_group_name_H-M   'P 1'
#
loop_
_entity.id
_entity.type
_entity.pdbx_description
1 polymer ?
#
loop_
_entity_poly.entity_id
_entity_poly.type
_entity_poly.pdbx_seq_one_letter_code
_entity_poly.pdbx_strand_id
1 'polypeptide(L)'
;MPKKHVDVLLFVEHVARELDVACAVKYLACARYNLNVEIASTVFDIDRTLKIFKPEIVAVPYCIGIISSPIDQLLREWPDAVYVNL
;
A
#
# COMPACT_ATOMS: atom_id res chain seq x y z
N MET A 1 -20.44 -1.83 1.58
CA MET A 1 -20.08 -0.44 1.24
C MET A 1 -19.20 -0.48 -0.01
N PRO A 2 -19.30 0.49 -0.94
CA PRO A 2 -18.42 0.53 -2.10
C PRO A 2 -16.96 0.71 -1.66
N LYS A 3 -16.04 -0.03 -2.29
CA LYS A 3 -14.59 0.10 -2.03
C LYS A 3 -14.12 1.50 -2.46
N LYS A 4 -13.24 2.12 -1.67
CA LYS A 4 -12.59 3.41 -1.96
C LYS A 4 -11.51 3.21 -3.03
N HIS A 5 -11.64 3.94 -4.13
CA HIS A 5 -10.62 3.99 -5.19
C HIS A 5 -9.42 4.83 -4.76
N VAL A 6 -8.21 4.34 -5.03
CA VAL A 6 -6.95 5.04 -4.76
C VAL A 6 -5.97 4.75 -5.90
N ASP A 7 -5.15 5.72 -6.27
CA ASP A 7 -4.18 5.54 -7.35
C ASP A 7 -3.01 4.69 -6.85
N VAL A 8 -2.55 4.95 -5.62
CA VAL A 8 -1.48 4.20 -4.97
C VAL A 8 -1.87 3.83 -3.54
N LEU A 9 -1.77 2.56 -3.20
CA LEU A 9 -1.76 2.08 -1.83
C LEU A 9 -0.32 1.74 -1.43
N LEU A 10 0.28 2.58 -0.60
CA LEU A 10 1.64 2.46 -0.10
C LEU A 10 1.65 1.70 1.23
N PHE A 11 2.21 0.51 1.22
CA PHE A 11 2.40 -0.28 2.43
C PHE A 11 3.65 0.13 3.19
N VAL A 12 3.55 0.06 4.52
CA VAL A 12 4.68 0.07 5.45
C VAL A 12 4.62 -1.19 6.32
N GLU A 13 5.78 -1.74 6.65
CA GLU A 13 5.90 -2.85 7.58
C GLU A 13 6.17 -2.31 8.99
N HIS A 14 7.21 -1.48 9.13
CA HIS A 14 7.61 -0.91 10.41
C HIS A 14 7.19 0.55 10.50
N VAL A 15 6.01 0.80 11.05
CA VAL A 15 5.44 2.15 11.25
C VAL A 15 6.44 3.12 11.88
N ALA A 16 7.20 2.69 12.89
CA ALA A 16 8.16 3.56 13.59
C ALA A 16 9.35 4.01 12.73
N ARG A 17 9.67 3.30 11.64
CA ARG A 17 10.82 3.59 10.77
C ARG A 17 10.44 4.13 9.39
N GLU A 18 9.20 3.87 8.98
CA GLU A 18 8.77 4.03 7.59
C GLU A 18 7.61 5.02 7.43
N LEU A 19 6.85 5.32 8.51
CA LEU A 19 5.64 6.15 8.40
C LEU A 19 5.95 7.60 8.02
N ASP A 20 7.03 8.18 8.54
CA ASP A 20 7.46 9.53 8.23
C ASP A 20 7.84 9.68 6.75
N VAL A 21 8.61 8.73 6.22
CA VAL A 21 8.95 8.65 4.81
C VAL A 21 7.70 8.42 3.96
N ALA A 22 6.81 7.50 4.35
CA ALA A 22 5.56 7.24 3.64
C ALA A 22 4.66 8.49 3.59
N CYS A 23 4.58 9.25 4.68
CA CYS A 23 3.86 10.53 4.73
C CYS A 23 4.47 11.55 3.76
N ALA A 24 5.81 11.66 3.74
CA ALA A 24 6.51 12.55 2.82
C ALA A 24 6.28 12.15 1.36
N VAL A 25 6.35 10.86 1.04
CA VAL A 25 6.04 10.32 -0.30
C VAL A 25 4.60 10.64 -0.69
N LYS A 26 3.62 10.36 0.16
CA LYS A 26 2.20 10.69 -0.08
C LYS A 26 2.02 12.18 -0.36
N TYR A 27 2.61 13.05 0.46
CA TYR A 27 2.52 14.49 0.29
C TYR A 27 3.12 14.94 -1.06
N LEU A 28 4.33 14.50 -1.37
CA LEU A 28 5.02 14.87 -2.61
C LEU A 28 4.32 14.31 -3.85
N ALA A 29 3.81 13.09 -3.78
CA ALA A 29 3.09 12.44 -4.87
C ALA A 29 1.78 13.18 -5.19
N CYS A 30 1.02 13.53 -4.15
CA CYS A 30 -0.19 14.34 -4.29
C CYS A 30 0.14 15.73 -4.85
N ALA A 31 1.12 16.44 -4.27
CA ALA A 31 1.44 17.81 -4.64
C ALA A 31 2.03 17.95 -6.07
N ARG A 32 2.83 16.99 -6.51
CA ARG A 32 3.55 17.06 -7.79
C ARG A 32 2.85 16.35 -8.95
N TYR A 33 2.09 15.30 -8.66
CA TYR A 33 1.50 14.43 -9.67
C TYR A 33 -0.02 14.29 -9.53
N ASN A 34 -0.65 14.98 -8.57
CA ASN A 34 -2.08 14.89 -8.28
C ASN A 34 -2.57 13.45 -8.01
N LEU A 35 -1.68 12.61 -7.44
CA LEU A 35 -2.00 11.24 -7.10
C LEU A 35 -2.70 11.15 -5.74
N ASN A 36 -3.77 10.37 -5.69
CA ASN A 36 -4.45 9.97 -4.47
C ASN A 36 -3.75 8.75 -3.86
N VAL A 37 -2.85 9.02 -2.92
CA VAL A 37 -2.08 8.00 -2.21
C VAL A 37 -2.67 7.71 -0.83
N GLU A 38 -2.84 6.44 -0.48
CA GLU A 38 -3.13 6.00 0.88
C GLU A 38 -2.00 5.17 1.46
N ILE A 39 -1.80 5.28 2.78
CA ILE A 39 -0.79 4.53 3.51
C ILE A 39 -1.51 3.44 4.28
N ALA A 40 -1.04 2.21 4.15
CA ALA A 40 -1.54 1.04 4.88
C ALA A 40 -0.38 0.29 5.53
N SER A 41 -0.69 -0.60 6.47
CA SER A 41 0.31 -1.47 7.09
C SER A 41 0.12 -2.91 6.67
N THR A 42 1.22 -3.62 6.43
CA THR A 42 1.20 -5.08 6.25
C THR A 42 1.03 -5.82 7.58
N VAL A 43 1.27 -5.14 8.71
CA VAL A 43 1.21 -5.69 10.06
C VAL A 43 -0.11 -5.37 10.76
N PHE A 44 -0.66 -4.17 10.51
CA PHE A 44 -1.87 -3.68 11.19
C PHE A 44 -3.04 -3.54 10.22
N ASP A 45 -4.22 -4.01 10.64
CA ASP A 45 -5.50 -3.82 9.93
C ASP A 45 -5.53 -4.30 8.46
N ILE A 46 -4.75 -5.34 8.12
CA ILE A 46 -4.66 -5.86 6.75
C ILE A 46 -6.02 -6.30 6.20
N ASP A 47 -6.81 -7.07 6.95
CA ASP A 47 -8.13 -7.53 6.53
C ASP A 47 -9.10 -6.39 6.24
N ARG A 48 -9.02 -5.31 7.03
CA ARG A 48 -9.83 -4.12 6.81
C ARG A 48 -9.38 -3.41 5.55
N THR A 49 -8.07 -3.23 5.36
CA THR A 49 -7.46 -2.59 4.19
C THR A 49 -7.91 -3.28 2.90
N LEU A 50 -7.82 -4.61 2.84
CA LEU A 50 -8.24 -5.44 1.69
C LEU A 50 -9.74 -5.26 1.35
N LYS A 51 -10.58 -5.08 2.37
CA LYS A 51 -12.03 -4.91 2.22
C LYS A 51 -12.43 -3.51 1.76
N ILE A 52 -11.71 -2.47 2.15
CA ILE A 52 -12.14 -1.09 1.93
C ILE A 52 -11.49 -0.43 0.72
N PHE A 53 -10.34 -0.90 0.25
CA PHE A 53 -9.61 -0.26 -0.86
C PHE A 53 -9.70 -1.02 -2.17
N LYS A 54 -9.65 -0.26 -3.27
CA LYS A 54 -9.46 -0.72 -4.64
C LYS A 54 -8.34 0.10 -5.28
N PRO A 55 -7.06 -0.31 -5.12
CA PRO A 55 -5.92 0.41 -5.66
C PRO A 55 -5.65 0.09 -7.13
N GLU A 56 -5.09 1.05 -7.87
CA GLU A 56 -4.47 0.79 -9.18
C GLU A 56 -3.01 0.31 -9.03
N ILE A 57 -2.28 0.89 -8.07
CA ILE A 57 -0.90 0.53 -7.74
C ILE A 57 -0.80 0.11 -6.28
N VAL A 58 -0.13 -1.01 -6.01
CA VAL A 58 0.23 -1.47 -4.67
C VAL A 58 1.74 -1.37 -4.53
N ALA A 59 2.20 -0.40 -3.74
CA ALA A 59 3.61 -0.22 -3.44
C ALA A 59 3.93 -0.92 -2.11
N VAL A 60 4.87 -1.86 -2.12
CA VAL A 60 5.27 -2.65 -0.94
C VAL A 60 6.71 -2.34 -0.55
N PRO A 61 7.04 -2.30 0.75
CA PRO A 61 8.40 -2.06 1.20
C PRO A 61 9.27 -3.30 0.88
N TYR A 62 10.43 -3.04 0.28
CA TYR A 62 11.52 -3.95 -0.11
C TYR A 62 11.29 -5.46 0.12
N CYS A 63 10.55 -6.10 -0.78
CA CYS A 63 10.23 -7.53 -0.73
C CYS A 63 11.35 -8.40 -1.33
N ILE A 64 12.42 -8.73 -0.58
CA ILE A 64 13.26 -9.91 -0.90
C ILE A 64 13.70 -10.71 0.35
N GLY A 65 13.68 -10.14 1.56
CA GLY A 65 14.26 -10.82 2.74
C GLY A 65 13.36 -11.81 3.47
N ILE A 66 12.05 -11.61 3.48
CA ILE A 66 11.16 -12.35 4.37
C ILE A 66 9.95 -12.83 3.58
N ILE A 67 10.06 -14.08 3.11
CA ILE A 67 8.93 -14.91 2.70
C ILE A 67 7.92 -14.90 3.86
N SER A 68 6.84 -14.14 3.72
CA SER A 68 5.75 -14.16 4.70
C SER A 68 4.41 -13.96 4.02
N SER A 69 3.42 -14.67 4.57
CA SER A 69 2.01 -14.83 4.21
C SER A 69 1.23 -13.60 3.65
N PRO A 70 1.51 -12.33 4.05
CA PRO A 70 0.67 -11.20 3.63
C PRO A 70 0.73 -10.87 2.13
N ILE A 71 1.85 -11.09 1.44
CA ILE A 71 1.99 -10.71 0.02
C ILE A 71 1.12 -11.61 -0.87
N ASP A 72 1.07 -12.91 -0.59
CA ASP A 72 0.21 -13.83 -1.33
C ASP A 72 -1.27 -13.48 -1.15
N GLN A 73 -1.65 -12.97 0.02
CA GLN A 73 -3.01 -12.48 0.26
C GLN A 73 -3.28 -11.20 -0.55
N LEU A 74 -2.33 -10.26 -0.59
CA LEU A 74 -2.43 -9.02 -1.37
C LEU A 74 -2.61 -9.32 -2.86
N LEU A 75 -1.75 -10.16 -3.44
CA LEU A 75 -1.78 -10.55 -4.86
C LEU A 75 -3.11 -11.20 -5.27
N ARG A 76 -3.79 -11.91 -4.36
CA ARG A 76 -5.10 -12.52 -4.61
C ARG A 76 -6.25 -11.52 -4.57
N GLU A 77 -6.18 -10.52 -3.69
CA GLU A 77 -7.27 -9.56 -3.48
C GLU A 77 -7.34 -8.47 -4.55
N TRP A 78 -6.18 -8.07 -5.08
CA TRP A 78 -6.10 -7.07 -6.15
C TRP A 78 -5.28 -7.61 -7.33
N PRO A 79 -5.85 -8.55 -8.11
CA PRO A 79 -5.14 -9.18 -9.23
C PRO A 79 -4.87 -8.22 -10.40
N ASP A 80 -5.66 -7.15 -10.52
CA ASP A 80 -5.54 -6.15 -11.59
C ASP A 80 -4.61 -4.97 -11.21
N ALA A 81 -4.12 -4.91 -9.98
CA ALA A 81 -3.25 -3.83 -9.52
C ALA A 81 -1.79 -4.06 -9.98
N VAL A 82 -1.08 -2.97 -10.25
CA VAL A 82 0.37 -3.00 -10.53
C VAL A 82 1.13 -3.01 -9.21
N TYR A 83 1.97 -4.03 -9.01
CA TYR A 83 2.79 -4.15 -7.81
C TYR A 83 4.16 -3.53 -8.03
N VAL A 84 4.55 -2.63 -7.14
CA VAL A 84 5.86 -1.95 -7.16
C VAL A 84 6.58 -2.24 -5.86
N ASN A 85 7.85 -2.61 -5.99
CA ASN A 85 8.74 -2.80 -4.85
C ASN A 85 9.50 -1.50 -4.59
N LEU A 86 9.37 -0.92 -3.40
CA LEU A 86 10.00 0.35 -2.99
C LEU A 86 10.99 0.15 -1.85
#